data_AF-A0A7V8JM15-F1
#
_entry.id   AF-A0A7V8JM15-F1
#
_cell.length_a   1.000
_cell.length_b   1.000
_cell.length_c   1.000
_cell.angle_alpha   90.00
_cell.angle_beta   90.00
_cell.angle_gamma   90.00
#
_symmetry.space_group_name_H-M   'P 1'
#
loop_
_entity.id
_entity.type
_entity.pdbx_description
1 polymer ?
#
loop_
_entity_poly.entity_id
_entity_poly.type
_entity_poly.pdbx_seq_one_letter_code
_entity_poly.pdbx_strand_id
1 'polypeptide(L)'
;MNTYDHDDRHRDDEDKASFGDQAERFSRKLSDSAQQVWLAGLGALGRAQAEGNRFFDGLVKEGEAWEERRRARNAEQGPGWRDNVEQSLDEAREKASGAWNKVEKAFDDQVQGVLKRLHVPTAAEFAALEARLDALNSRIARLENHAASPASGEPTPGSHQSPGASP
;
A
#
# COMPACT_ATOMS: atom_id res chain seq x y z
N MET A 1 -57.82 -30.81 -33.01
CA MET A 1 -57.48 -29.56 -33.71
C MET A 1 -56.22 -29.04 -33.03
N ASN A 2 -55.08 -29.26 -33.68
CA ASN A 2 -53.80 -28.69 -33.28
C ASN A 2 -53.76 -27.26 -33.86
N THR A 3 -53.19 -26.27 -33.17
CA THR A 3 -52.33 -25.17 -33.69
C THR A 3 -52.38 -23.88 -32.86
N TYR A 4 -51.20 -23.23 -32.77
CA TYR A 4 -50.87 -21.87 -32.29
C TYR A 4 -50.70 -21.75 -30.76
N ASP A 5 -49.66 -21.12 -30.20
CA ASP A 5 -48.71 -20.12 -30.72
C ASP A 5 -47.49 -20.10 -29.76
N HIS A 6 -46.31 -20.53 -30.22
CA HIS A 6 -45.05 -19.75 -30.31
C HIS A 6 -44.86 -18.47 -29.46
N ASP A 7 -43.68 -18.44 -28.81
CA ASP A 7 -42.86 -17.26 -28.46
C ASP A 7 -43.24 -16.31 -27.31
N ASP A 8 -42.96 -16.74 -26.08
CA ASP A 8 -42.72 -15.86 -24.91
C ASP A 8 -41.25 -15.91 -24.45
N ARG A 9 -40.28 -15.90 -25.38
CA ARG A 9 -38.83 -15.94 -25.05
C ARG A 9 -37.99 -14.80 -25.61
N HIS A 10 -38.58 -13.78 -26.23
CA HIS A 10 -37.82 -12.74 -26.94
C HIS A 10 -37.81 -11.34 -26.31
N ARG A 11 -38.45 -11.13 -25.15
CA ARG A 11 -38.60 -9.78 -24.56
C ARG A 11 -37.53 -9.39 -23.53
N ASP A 12 -36.88 -10.36 -22.89
CA ASP A 12 -35.86 -10.08 -21.85
C ASP A 12 -34.44 -9.86 -22.40
N ASP A 13 -34.21 -10.16 -23.67
CA ASP A 13 -32.91 -10.01 -24.34
C ASP A 13 -32.68 -8.59 -24.90
N GLU A 14 -33.74 -7.87 -25.27
CA GLU A 14 -33.64 -6.50 -25.84
C GLU A 14 -33.24 -5.45 -24.80
N ASP A 15 -33.74 -5.54 -23.57
CA ASP A 15 -33.40 -4.60 -22.49
C ASP A 15 -31.97 -4.80 -21.95
N LYS A 16 -31.47 -6.05 -21.96
CA LYS A 16 -30.07 -6.35 -21.59
C LYS A 16 -29.09 -5.95 -22.68
N ALA A 17 -29.45 -6.11 -23.95
CA ALA A 17 -28.63 -5.67 -25.09
C ALA A 17 -28.40 -4.14 -25.07
N SER A 18 -29.45 -3.36 -24.73
CA SER A 18 -29.38 -1.89 -24.65
C SER A 18 -28.43 -1.39 -23.54
N PHE A 19 -28.46 -2.01 -22.37
CA PHE A 19 -27.60 -1.62 -21.25
C PHE A 19 -26.14 -2.02 -21.47
N GLY A 20 -25.89 -3.19 -22.08
CA GLY A 20 -24.55 -3.63 -22.48
C GLY A 20 -23.91 -2.72 -23.53
N ASP A 21 -24.66 -2.34 -24.57
CA ASP A 21 -24.21 -1.39 -25.59
C ASP A 21 -23.93 0.01 -25.03
N GLN A 22 -24.75 0.44 -24.06
CA GLN A 22 -24.54 1.72 -23.38
C GLN A 22 -23.28 1.69 -22.50
N ALA A 23 -23.01 0.57 -21.82
CA ALA A 23 -21.80 0.37 -21.03
C ALA A 23 -20.53 0.29 -21.90
N GLU A 24 -20.58 -0.38 -23.06
CA GLU A 24 -19.46 -0.39 -24.00
C GLU A 24 -19.16 1.00 -24.56
N ARG A 25 -20.18 1.76 -24.94
CA ARG A 25 -20.01 3.14 -25.42
C ARG A 25 -19.46 4.05 -24.32
N PHE A 26 -19.86 3.84 -23.06
CA PHE A 26 -19.34 4.60 -21.93
C PHE A 26 -17.88 4.22 -21.63
N SER A 27 -17.55 2.93 -21.67
CA SER A 27 -16.19 2.41 -21.49
C SER A 27 -15.24 2.94 -22.57
N ARG A 28 -15.63 2.94 -23.84
CA ARG A 28 -14.84 3.50 -24.95
C ARG A 28 -14.63 5.01 -24.81
N LYS A 29 -15.66 5.76 -24.42
CA LYS A 29 -15.52 7.21 -24.15
C LYS A 29 -14.60 7.48 -22.96
N LEU A 30 -14.65 6.63 -21.93
CA LEU A 30 -13.79 6.74 -20.75
C LEU A 30 -12.35 6.37 -21.06
N SER A 31 -12.10 5.34 -21.88
CA SER A 31 -10.76 4.98 -22.34
C SER A 31 -10.16 6.07 -23.23
N ASP A 32 -10.95 6.63 -24.15
CA ASP A 32 -10.50 7.73 -25.01
C ASP A 32 -10.17 8.98 -24.19
N SER A 33 -10.99 9.29 -23.18
CA SER A 33 -10.76 10.41 -22.26
C SER A 33 -9.52 10.18 -21.38
N ALA A 34 -9.36 8.96 -20.85
CA ALA A 34 -8.20 8.58 -20.05
C ALA A 34 -6.91 8.63 -20.87
N GLN A 35 -6.95 8.21 -22.14
CA GLN A 35 -5.83 8.29 -23.06
C GLN A 35 -5.48 9.75 -23.40
N GLN A 36 -6.46 10.62 -23.58
CA GLN A 36 -6.23 12.06 -23.78
C GLN A 36 -5.62 12.72 -22.54
N VAL A 37 -6.11 12.41 -21.35
CA VAL A 37 -5.53 12.91 -20.09
C VAL A 37 -4.10 12.43 -19.91
N TRP A 38 -3.81 11.15 -20.24
CA TRP A 38 -2.47 10.59 -20.17
C TRP A 38 -1.50 11.26 -21.17
N LEU A 39 -1.93 11.44 -22.42
CA LEU A 39 -1.15 12.12 -23.44
C LEU A 39 -0.92 13.61 -23.10
N ALA A 40 -1.92 14.28 -22.53
CA ALA A 40 -1.77 15.64 -22.01
C ALA A 40 -0.79 15.69 -20.83
N GLY A 41 -0.84 14.69 -19.93
CA GLY A 41 0.11 14.55 -18.83
C GLY A 41 1.55 14.35 -19.32
N LEU A 42 1.77 13.48 -20.31
CA LEU A 42 3.08 13.27 -20.92
C LEU A 42 3.56 14.51 -21.70
N GLY A 43 2.67 15.23 -22.37
CA GLY A 43 2.99 16.48 -23.06
C GLY A 43 3.37 17.60 -22.09
N ALA A 44 2.67 17.73 -20.97
CA ALA A 44 2.98 18.69 -19.91
C ALA A 44 4.31 18.33 -19.20
N LEU A 45 4.58 17.05 -18.94
CA LEU A 45 5.85 16.59 -18.39
C LEU A 45 7.03 16.89 -19.33
N GLY A 46 6.86 16.61 -20.63
CA GLY A 46 7.86 16.96 -21.64
C GLY A 46 8.11 18.47 -21.72
N ARG A 47 7.05 19.28 -21.60
CA ARG A 47 7.16 20.75 -21.55
C ARG A 47 7.87 21.24 -20.29
N ALA A 48 7.55 20.68 -19.12
CA ALA A 48 8.20 20.96 -17.86
C ALA A 48 9.67 20.54 -17.87
N GLN A 49 10.04 19.46 -18.56
CA GLN A 49 11.44 19.07 -18.74
C GLN A 49 12.21 20.07 -19.62
N ALA A 50 11.59 20.52 -20.73
CA ALA A 50 12.20 21.50 -21.65
C ALA A 50 12.30 22.92 -21.06
N GLU A 51 11.31 23.34 -20.28
CA GLU A 51 11.33 24.61 -19.53
C GLU A 51 12.19 24.49 -18.27
N GLY A 52 12.25 23.29 -17.67
CA GLY A 52 13.07 22.96 -16.50
C GLY A 52 14.56 23.08 -16.77
N ASN A 53 15.06 22.70 -17.95
CA ASN A 53 16.47 22.89 -18.29
C ASN A 53 16.85 24.38 -18.34
N ARG A 54 16.00 25.24 -18.90
CA ARG A 54 16.25 26.69 -18.92
C ARG A 54 16.19 27.32 -17.54
N PHE A 55 15.27 26.85 -16.70
CA PHE A 55 15.20 27.27 -15.31
C PHE A 55 16.44 26.82 -14.53
N PHE A 56 16.89 25.59 -14.74
CA PHE A 56 18.13 25.06 -14.18
C PHE A 56 19.36 25.84 -14.66
N ASP A 57 19.51 26.09 -15.96
CA ASP A 57 20.59 26.90 -16.51
C ASP A 57 20.59 28.33 -15.91
N GLY A 58 19.40 28.90 -15.70
CA GLY A 58 19.22 30.17 -15.01
C GLY A 58 19.70 30.12 -13.55
N LEU A 59 19.29 29.10 -12.80
CA LEU A 59 19.74 28.88 -11.42
C LEU A 59 21.25 28.62 -11.33
N VAL A 60 21.83 27.88 -12.27
CA VAL A 60 23.28 27.64 -12.35
C VAL A 60 24.01 28.96 -12.56
N LYS A 61 23.59 29.77 -13.53
CA LYS A 61 24.19 31.08 -13.80
C LYS A 61 24.05 32.04 -12.61
N GLU A 62 22.91 32.01 -11.93
CA GLU A 62 22.69 32.81 -10.72
C GLU A 62 23.55 32.32 -9.55
N GLY A 63 23.75 31.01 -9.43
CA GLY A 63 24.66 30.36 -8.49
C GLY A 63 26.11 30.73 -8.74
N GLU A 64 26.57 30.70 -10.00
CA GLU A 64 27.91 31.15 -10.39
C GLU A 64 28.14 32.62 -10.04
N ALA A 65 27.17 33.50 -10.37
CA ALA A 65 27.24 34.90 -10.02
C ALA A 65 27.20 35.14 -8.50
N TRP A 66 26.47 34.31 -7.75
CA TRP A 66 26.44 34.38 -6.29
C TRP A 66 27.76 33.93 -5.67
N GLU A 67 28.38 32.86 -6.19
CA GLU A 67 29.70 32.39 -5.77
C GLU A 67 30.80 33.40 -6.11
N GLU A 68 30.76 34.05 -7.27
CA GLU A 68 31.67 35.14 -7.60
C GLU A 68 31.55 36.32 -6.62
N ARG A 69 30.31 36.76 -6.34
CA ARG A 69 30.04 37.80 -5.33
C ARG A 69 30.49 37.36 -3.94
N ARG A 70 30.29 36.09 -3.57
CA ARG A 70 30.74 35.54 -2.28
C ARG A 70 32.26 35.47 -2.21
N ARG A 71 32.95 35.03 -3.26
CA ARG A 71 34.42 35.01 -3.33
C ARG A 71 35.02 36.41 -3.25
N ALA A 72 34.42 37.39 -3.92
CA ALA A 72 34.83 38.79 -3.82
C ALA A 72 34.68 39.32 -2.38
N ARG A 73 33.53 39.08 -1.74
CA ARG A 73 33.32 39.48 -0.33
C ARG A 73 34.20 38.72 0.65
N ASN A 74 34.52 37.45 0.39
CA ASN A 74 35.47 36.67 1.18
C ASN A 74 36.91 37.16 1.08
N ALA A 75 37.30 37.70 -0.08
CA ALA A 75 38.62 38.29 -0.25
C ALA A 75 38.76 39.59 0.55
N GLU A 76 37.66 40.31 0.79
CA GLU A 76 37.61 41.56 1.57
C GLU A 76 37.36 41.35 3.07
N GLN A 77 36.64 40.30 3.46
CA GLN A 77 36.25 40.02 4.84
C GLN A 77 36.99 38.77 5.34
N GLY A 78 38.03 38.97 6.15
CA GLY A 78 38.86 37.91 6.73
C GLY A 78 38.08 36.88 7.60
N PRO A 79 38.77 35.90 8.21
CA PRO A 79 38.20 34.63 8.69
C PRO A 79 36.99 34.68 9.65
N GLY A 80 36.72 35.81 10.34
CA GLY A 80 35.62 35.94 11.31
C GLY A 80 34.19 35.95 10.74
N TRP A 81 34.00 36.03 9.42
CA TRP A 81 32.66 35.87 8.83
C TRP A 81 32.18 34.40 8.86
N ARG A 82 33.13 33.44 8.84
CA ARG A 82 32.82 32.00 8.88
C ARG A 82 32.16 31.62 10.20
N ASP A 83 32.73 32.09 11.31
CA ASP A 83 32.23 31.79 12.66
C ASP A 83 30.79 32.29 12.86
N ASN A 84 30.47 33.49 12.33
CA ASN A 84 29.11 34.05 12.40
C ASN A 84 28.09 33.30 11.52
N VAL A 85 28.52 32.80 10.36
CA VAL A 85 27.66 32.00 9.47
C VAL A 85 27.45 30.60 10.04
N GLU A 86 28.47 29.99 10.63
CA GLU A 86 28.37 28.69 11.28
C GLU A 86 27.39 28.73 12.45
N GLN A 87 27.48 29.78 13.29
CA GLN A 87 26.51 30.01 14.35
C GLN A 87 25.09 30.26 13.82
N SER A 88 24.95 31.06 12.76
CA SER A 88 23.64 31.31 12.14
C SER A 88 23.04 30.07 11.47
N LEU A 89 23.90 29.19 10.92
CA LEU A 89 23.50 27.94 10.29
C LEU A 89 23.06 26.91 11.33
N ASP A 90 23.75 26.83 12.47
CA ASP A 90 23.35 25.97 13.59
C ASP A 90 21.99 26.39 14.15
N GLU A 91 21.76 27.69 14.36
CA GLU A 91 20.46 28.20 14.79
C GLU A 91 19.34 27.94 13.76
N ALA A 92 19.66 28.06 12.45
CA ALA A 92 18.72 27.77 11.38
C ALA A 92 18.43 26.25 11.27
N ARG A 93 19.44 25.40 11.45
CA ARG A 93 19.29 23.94 11.47
C ARG A 93 18.44 23.48 12.63
N GLU A 94 18.63 24.06 13.81
CA GLU A 94 17.84 23.75 14.99
C GLU A 94 16.36 24.13 14.79
N LYS A 95 16.10 25.33 14.27
CA LYS A 95 14.72 25.78 13.95
C LYS A 95 14.08 24.98 12.82
N ALA A 96 14.85 24.61 11.79
CA ALA A 96 14.37 23.80 10.68
C ALA A 96 14.09 22.36 11.10
N SER A 97 14.86 21.78 12.04
CA SER A 97 14.63 20.42 12.55
C SER A 97 13.27 20.27 13.22
N GLY A 98 12.85 21.26 14.01
CA GLY A 98 11.53 21.29 14.64
C GLY A 98 10.38 21.45 13.63
N ALA A 99 10.60 22.18 12.54
CA ALA A 99 9.63 22.29 11.45
C ALA A 99 9.57 21.00 10.63
N TRP A 100 10.70 20.36 10.38
CA TRP A 100 10.80 19.10 9.65
C TRP A 100 10.09 17.96 10.37
N ASN A 101 10.25 17.85 11.69
CA ASN A 101 9.55 16.84 12.48
C ASN A 101 8.01 16.99 12.40
N LYS A 102 7.49 18.21 12.24
CA LYS A 102 6.04 18.44 12.03
C LYS A 102 5.60 18.01 10.64
N VAL A 103 6.44 18.20 9.63
CA VAL A 103 6.20 17.72 8.26
C VAL A 103 6.25 16.20 8.21
N GLU A 104 7.22 15.58 8.88
CA GLU A 104 7.31 14.12 8.99
C GLU A 104 6.04 13.53 9.61
N LYS A 105 5.55 14.15 10.69
CA LYS A 105 4.30 13.72 11.33
C LYS A 105 3.08 13.90 10.42
N ALA A 106 2.96 15.03 9.74
CA ALA A 106 1.86 15.27 8.81
C ALA A 106 1.91 14.33 7.60
N PHE A 107 3.11 14.01 7.12
CA PHE A 107 3.31 13.02 6.05
C PHE A 107 2.87 11.63 6.50
N ASP A 108 3.28 11.20 7.70
CA ASP A 108 2.90 9.88 8.24
C ASP A 108 1.38 9.79 8.44
N ASP A 109 0.74 10.84 8.97
CA ASP A 109 -0.72 10.90 9.12
C ASP A 109 -1.45 10.82 7.75
N GLN A 110 -0.94 11.51 6.73
CA GLN A 110 -1.50 11.45 5.38
C GLN A 110 -1.28 10.09 4.72
N VAL A 111 -0.09 9.51 4.86
CA VAL A 111 0.25 8.19 4.34
C VAL A 111 -0.64 7.13 4.99
N GLN A 112 -0.74 7.12 6.32
CA GLN A 112 -1.64 6.21 7.05
C GLN A 112 -3.11 6.41 6.64
N GLY A 113 -3.54 7.66 6.41
CA GLY A 113 -4.88 7.97 5.92
C GLY A 113 -5.17 7.42 4.52
N VAL A 114 -4.20 7.52 3.62
CA VAL A 114 -4.28 6.98 2.24
C VAL A 114 -4.27 5.45 2.25
N LEU A 115 -3.40 4.82 3.05
CA LEU A 115 -3.35 3.37 3.22
C LEU A 115 -4.68 2.80 3.75
N LYS A 116 -5.28 3.43 4.78
CA LYS A 116 -6.60 3.06 5.29
C LYS A 116 -7.69 3.16 4.22
N ARG A 117 -7.65 4.20 3.38
CA ARG A 117 -8.63 4.40 2.29
C ARG A 117 -8.43 3.42 1.13
N LEU A 118 -7.21 2.94 0.90
CA LEU A 118 -6.87 1.94 -0.11
C LEU A 118 -7.10 0.48 0.35
N HIS A 119 -7.64 0.24 1.56
CA HIS A 119 -7.80 -1.11 2.13
C HIS A 119 -6.51 -1.94 2.13
N VAL A 120 -5.34 -1.30 2.19
CA VAL A 120 -4.07 -2.00 2.27
C VAL A 120 -3.82 -2.33 3.74
N PRO A 121 -3.78 -3.63 4.13
CA PRO A 121 -3.62 -4.03 5.52
C PRO A 121 -2.30 -3.51 6.08
N THR A 122 -2.34 -2.99 7.31
CA THR A 122 -1.16 -2.49 8.00
C THR A 122 -0.29 -3.64 8.54
N ALA A 123 1.00 -3.39 8.80
CA ALA A 123 1.90 -4.40 9.35
C ALA A 123 1.41 -4.96 10.71
N ALA A 124 0.77 -4.14 11.54
CA ALA A 124 0.20 -4.57 12.81
C ALA A 124 -0.99 -5.54 12.62
N GLU A 125 -1.82 -5.31 11.60
CA GLU A 125 -2.93 -6.20 11.26
C GLU A 125 -2.42 -7.52 10.67
N PHE A 126 -1.32 -7.49 9.92
CA PHE A 126 -0.66 -8.69 9.42
C PHE A 126 -0.11 -9.55 10.56
N ALA A 127 0.56 -8.94 11.53
CA ALA A 127 1.05 -9.65 12.72
C ALA A 127 -0.10 -10.24 13.56
N ALA A 128 -1.22 -9.52 13.70
CA ALA A 128 -2.41 -10.03 14.38
C ALA A 128 -3.06 -11.21 13.62
N LEU A 129 -3.02 -11.20 12.29
CA LEU A 129 -3.50 -12.29 11.44
C LEU A 129 -2.59 -13.52 11.56
N GLU A 130 -1.27 -13.34 11.54
CA GLU A 130 -0.27 -14.40 11.72
C GLU A 130 -0.47 -15.12 13.06
N ALA A 131 -0.60 -14.36 14.15
CA ALA A 131 -0.88 -14.93 15.47
C ALA A 131 -2.20 -15.73 15.52
N ARG A 132 -3.24 -15.29 14.78
CA ARG A 132 -4.50 -16.04 14.66
C ARG A 132 -4.32 -17.32 13.84
N LEU A 133 -3.52 -17.27 12.77
CA LEU A 133 -3.18 -18.42 11.93
C LEU A 133 -2.44 -19.49 12.73
N ASP A 134 -1.45 -19.10 13.52
CA ASP A 134 -0.71 -20.02 14.40
C ASP A 134 -1.60 -20.66 15.46
N ALA A 135 -2.49 -19.87 16.07
CA ALA A 135 -3.46 -20.38 17.03
C ALA A 135 -4.44 -21.38 16.39
N LEU A 136 -4.84 -21.15 15.14
CA LEU A 136 -5.72 -22.04 14.39
C LEU A 136 -5.00 -23.34 14.02
N ASN A 137 -3.79 -23.25 13.46
CA ASN A 137 -2.94 -24.40 13.14
C ASN A 137 -2.69 -25.27 14.37
N SER A 138 -2.43 -24.65 15.52
CA SER A 138 -2.25 -25.34 16.80
C SER A 138 -3.51 -26.06 17.29
N ARG A 139 -4.71 -25.61 16.89
CA ARG A 139 -5.98 -26.30 17.20
C ARG A 139 -6.22 -27.45 16.24
N ILE A 140 -5.94 -27.25 14.95
CA ILE A 140 -6.04 -28.30 13.92
C ILE A 140 -5.09 -29.45 14.26
N ALA A 141 -3.80 -29.17 14.51
CA ALA A 141 -2.83 -30.19 14.90
C ALA A 141 -3.24 -30.97 16.16
N ARG A 142 -3.90 -30.32 17.12
CA ARG A 142 -4.45 -31.00 18.30
C ARG A 142 -5.63 -31.92 17.96
N LEU A 143 -6.52 -31.48 17.09
CA LEU A 143 -7.66 -32.28 16.63
C LEU A 143 -7.20 -33.48 15.79
N GLU A 144 -6.22 -33.30 14.91
CA GLU A 144 -5.61 -34.36 14.11
C GLU A 144 -4.90 -35.40 14.99
N ASN A 145 -4.15 -34.97 16.01
CA ASN A 145 -3.53 -35.88 16.98
C ASN A 145 -4.56 -36.64 17.82
N HIS A 146 -5.74 -36.07 18.08
CA HIS A 146 -6.83 -36.77 18.77
C HIS A 146 -7.53 -37.78 17.85
N ALA A 147 -7.67 -37.46 16.56
CA ALA A 147 -8.24 -38.35 15.55
C ALA A 147 -7.29 -39.51 15.17
N ALA A 148 -5.97 -39.30 15.27
CA ALA A 148 -4.95 -40.32 15.03
C ALA A 148 -4.73 -41.28 16.21
N SER A 149 -5.41 -41.09 17.35
CA SER A 149 -5.40 -42.05 18.47
C SER A 149 -6.74 -42.77 18.63
N PRO A 150 -6.97 -43.89 17.91
CA PRO A 150 -7.83 -44.94 18.40
C PRO A 150 -6.99 -46.03 19.09
N ALA A 151 -7.48 -46.50 20.23
CA ALA A 151 -7.12 -47.77 20.87
C ALA A 151 -5.69 -47.93 21.43
N SER A 152 -5.51 -47.53 22.68
CA SER A 152 -4.68 -48.28 23.63
C SER A 152 -5.30 -48.14 25.02
N GLY A 153 -6.36 -48.90 25.23
CA GLY A 153 -7.12 -48.89 26.48
C GLY A 153 -8.27 -49.88 26.42
N GLU A 154 -7.97 -51.15 26.15
CA GLU A 154 -8.93 -52.22 26.40
C GLU A 154 -8.52 -52.94 27.70
N PRO A 155 -9.32 -52.85 28.78
CA PRO A 155 -9.07 -53.60 30.00
C PRO A 155 -9.61 -55.02 29.81
N THR A 156 -8.74 -56.03 29.86
CA THR A 156 -9.16 -57.44 29.79
C THR A 156 -9.99 -57.79 31.04
N PRO A 157 -11.24 -58.26 30.91
CA PRO A 157 -12.04 -58.65 32.06
C PRO A 157 -11.85 -60.13 32.41
N GLY A 158 -11.61 -60.40 33.69
CA GLY A 158 -12.07 -61.60 34.38
C GLY A 158 -11.40 -62.94 34.09
N SER A 159 -10.36 -63.27 34.86
CA SER A 159 -10.08 -64.66 35.24
C SER A 159 -10.55 -64.89 36.67
N HIS A 160 -11.66 -65.62 36.79
CA HIS A 160 -12.24 -66.08 38.05
C HIS A 160 -11.19 -66.82 38.90
N GLN A 161 -10.99 -66.30 40.11
CA GLN A 161 -10.35 -66.99 41.21
C GLN A 161 -11.30 -68.09 41.71
N SER A 162 -10.85 -69.34 41.68
CA SER A 162 -11.47 -70.45 42.42
C SER A 162 -10.43 -70.95 43.43
N PRO A 163 -10.69 -70.95 44.75
CA PRO A 163 -9.73 -71.39 45.75
C PRO A 163 -9.72 -72.93 45.84
N GLY A 164 -8.52 -73.52 45.91
CA GLY A 164 -8.33 -74.97 45.95
C GLY A 164 -8.54 -75.61 47.32
N ALA A 165 -8.69 -76.93 47.34
CA ALA A 165 -8.12 -77.86 48.32
C ALA A 165 -8.35 -79.33 47.88
N SER A 166 -7.31 -80.14 48.08
CA SER A 166 -7.02 -81.54 47.72
C SER A 166 -7.88 -82.61 48.43
N PRO A 167 -7.53 -83.92 48.38
CA PRO A 167 -6.89 -84.76 47.34
C PRO A 167 -7.86 -85.74 46.66
#